data_AF-A0A833M3Y9-F1
#
_entry.id   AF-A0A833M3Y9-F1
#
_cell.length_a   1.000
_cell.length_b   1.000
_cell.length_c   1.000
_cell.angle_alpha   90.00
_cell.angle_beta   90.00
_cell.angle_gamma   90.00
#
_symmetry.space_group_name_H-M   'P 1'
#
loop_
_entity.id
_entity.type
_entity.pdbx_description
1 polymer ?
#
loop_
_entity_poly.entity_id
_entity_poly.type
_entity_poly.pdbx_seq_one_letter_code
_entity_poly.pdbx_strand_id
1 'polypeptide(L)'
;MNSHIVIQVMLCVLSCEPAEIRVWDGDSIRLGLTSRAESVRIFNIDAPEIDGQCTYESELAQQAKHRLAEIMEGRRVELFRQGNDRYGRTLAVIQVDGADVGDQLVREGLARTWSGRREAWC
;
A
#
# COMPACT_ATOMS: atom_id res chain seq x y z
N MET A 1 -5.83 -15.07 10.41
CA MET A 1 -4.62 -15.21 9.55
C MET A 1 -4.68 -14.10 8.54
N ASN A 2 -3.79 -13.11 8.60
CA ASN A 2 -3.76 -12.01 7.64
C ASN A 2 -3.37 -12.53 6.25
N SER A 3 -4.37 -12.98 5.50
CA SER A 3 -4.25 -13.30 4.08
C SER A 3 -4.00 -12.00 3.33
N HIS A 4 -2.88 -11.90 2.62
CA HIS A 4 -2.67 -10.83 1.65
C HIS A 4 -3.62 -11.01 0.46
N ILE A 5 -3.90 -9.93 -0.26
CA ILE A 5 -4.65 -9.98 -1.52
C ILE A 5 -3.64 -10.00 -2.65
N VAL A 6 -3.71 -11.01 -3.52
CA VAL A 6 -2.90 -11.06 -4.74
C VAL A 6 -3.65 -10.33 -5.83
N ILE A 7 -3.00 -9.36 -6.46
CA ILE A 7 -3.54 -8.57 -7.56
C ILE A 7 -2.61 -8.63 -8.77
N GLN A 8 -3.18 -8.46 -9.96
CA GLN A 8 -2.41 -8.29 -11.19
C GLN A 8 -2.39 -6.82 -11.57
N VAL A 9 -1.24 -6.31 -12.01
CA VAL A 9 -1.09 -4.92 -12.45
C VAL A 9 -0.24 -4.85 -13.70
N MET A 10 -0.32 -3.71 -14.40
CA MET A 10 0.65 -3.32 -15.41
C MET A 10 1.70 -2.42 -14.74
N LEU A 11 2.82 -3.00 -14.32
CA LEU A 11 3.87 -2.27 -13.62
C LEU A 11 4.77 -1.54 -14.62
N CYS A 12 4.81 -0.22 -14.53
CA CYS A 12 5.60 0.64 -15.43
C CYS A 12 6.82 1.20 -14.71
N VAL A 13 7.99 0.97 -15.29
CA VAL A 13 9.27 1.56 -14.88
C VAL A 13 9.93 2.25 -16.07
N LEU A 14 10.75 1.53 -16.84
CA LEU A 14 11.23 1.97 -18.16
C LEU A 14 10.33 1.44 -19.29
N SER A 15 9.75 0.27 -19.08
CA SER A 15 8.65 -0.32 -19.86
C SER A 15 7.54 -0.75 -18.91
N CYS A 16 6.39 -1.09 -19.47
CA CYS A 16 5.23 -1.58 -18.73
C CYS A 16 5.10 -3.08 -18.91
N GLU A 17 5.17 -3.83 -17.82
CA GLU A 17 5.10 -5.30 -17.85
C GLU A 17 4.03 -5.79 -16.86
N PRO A 18 3.33 -6.90 -17.16
CA PRO A 18 2.45 -7.55 -16.19
C PRO A 18 3.23 -7.97 -14.94
N ALA A 19 2.70 -7.65 -13.77
CA ALA A 19 3.29 -8.02 -12.49
C ALA A 19 2.23 -8.44 -11.49
N GLU A 20 2.61 -9.35 -10.59
CA GLU A 20 1.80 -9.72 -9.44
C GLU A 20 2.26 -8.98 -8.19
N ILE A 21 1.30 -8.37 -7.51
CA ILE A 21 1.51 -7.64 -6.26
C ILE A 21 0.71 -8.31 -5.16
N ARG A 22 1.29 -8.41 -3.97
CA ARG A 22 0.58 -8.81 -2.77
C ARG A 22 0.30 -7.59 -1.91
N VAL A 23 -0.96 -7.24 -1.77
CA VAL A 23 -1.41 -6.19 -0.85
C VAL A 23 -1.46 -6.77 0.55
N TRP A 24 -0.58 -6.27 1.43
CA TRP A 24 -0.40 -6.80 2.77
C TRP A 24 -1.37 -6.16 3.76
N ASP A 25 -1.43 -4.83 3.75
CA ASP A 25 -2.32 -3.96 4.53
C ASP A 25 -2.64 -2.67 3.72
N GLY A 26 -3.18 -1.64 4.37
CA GLY A 26 -3.62 -0.40 3.72
C GLY A 26 -2.50 0.56 3.30
N ASP A 27 -1.25 0.32 3.68
CA ASP A 27 -0.08 1.12 3.23
C ASP A 27 1.12 0.28 2.76
N SER A 28 1.03 -1.05 2.79
CA SER A 28 2.15 -1.94 2.49
C SER A 28 1.79 -2.99 1.44
N ILE A 29 2.66 -3.12 0.44
CA ILE A 29 2.58 -4.13 -0.62
C ILE A 29 3.89 -4.92 -0.73
N ARG A 30 3.84 -6.07 -1.40
CA ARG A 30 5.03 -6.80 -1.84
C ARG A 30 5.02 -6.99 -3.34
N LEU A 31 6.10 -6.57 -4.01
CA LEU A 31 6.30 -6.77 -5.45
C LEU A 31 6.95 -8.14 -5.69
N GLY A 32 6.22 -9.02 -6.37
CA GLY A 32 6.64 -10.39 -6.66
C GLY A 32 6.16 -11.43 -5.63
N LEU A 33 6.15 -12.70 -6.05
CA LEU A 33 5.59 -13.81 -5.27
C LEU A 33 6.59 -14.60 -4.43
N THR A 34 7.89 -14.38 -4.59
CA THR A 34 8.92 -15.16 -3.89
C THR A 34 9.19 -14.63 -2.47
N SER A 35 10.06 -15.31 -1.72
CA SER A 35 10.59 -14.82 -0.45
C SER A 35 11.53 -13.63 -0.59
N ARG A 36 12.03 -13.35 -1.81
CA ARG A 36 12.86 -12.19 -2.15
C ARG A 36 12.05 -11.00 -2.67
N ALA A 37 10.73 -11.07 -2.59
CA ALA A 37 9.84 -10.00 -3.00
C ALA A 37 10.19 -8.70 -2.27
N GLU A 38 10.22 -7.60 -3.02
CA GLU A 38 10.46 -6.28 -2.46
C GLU A 38 9.26 -5.88 -1.59
N SER A 39 9.50 -5.61 -0.31
CA SER A 39 8.48 -5.04 0.57
C SER A 39 8.47 -3.53 0.39
N VAL A 40 7.32 -2.97 0.02
CA VAL A 40 7.14 -1.54 -0.24
C VAL A 40 6.12 -0.99 0.73
N ARG A 41 6.43 0.15 1.35
CA ARG A 41 5.48 0.97 2.11
C ARG A 41 5.20 2.26 1.34
N ILE A 42 3.93 2.63 1.24
CA ILE A 42 3.50 3.89 0.65
C ILE A 42 4.03 5.04 1.51
N PHE A 43 4.79 5.93 0.89
CA PHE A 43 5.62 6.89 1.61
C PHE A 43 4.83 8.01 2.31
N ASN A 44 3.79 8.51 1.66
CA ASN A 44 3.06 9.73 2.06
C ASN A 44 1.91 9.47 3.05
N ILE A 45 1.66 8.23 3.45
CA ILE A 45 0.50 7.87 4.29
C ILE A 45 0.84 6.95 5.45
N ASP A 46 -0.07 6.90 6.43
CA ASP A 46 -0.18 5.87 7.45
C ASP A 46 -1.57 5.25 7.36
N ALA A 47 -1.65 3.93 7.21
CA ALA A 47 -2.90 3.19 7.26
C ALA A 47 -3.12 2.55 8.66
N PRO A 48 -4.37 2.31 9.09
CA PRO A 48 -4.66 1.61 10.34
C PRO A 48 -4.12 0.17 10.35
N GLU A 49 -3.77 -0.36 11.53
CA GLU A 49 -3.25 -1.74 11.63
C GLU A 49 -4.41 -2.75 11.65
N ILE A 50 -4.22 -3.89 10.97
CA ILE A 50 -5.24 -4.97 10.99
C ILE A 50 -5.44 -5.50 12.43
N ASP A 51 -4.35 -5.70 13.16
CA ASP A 51 -4.37 -6.08 14.58
C ASP A 51 -4.37 -4.82 15.47
N GLY A 52 -5.21 -3.85 15.11
CA GLY A 52 -5.39 -2.57 15.79
C GLY A 52 -5.87 -2.67 17.24
N GLN A 53 -5.76 -1.57 17.98
CA GLN A 53 -6.09 -1.51 19.42
C GLN A 53 -7.60 -1.54 19.70
N CYS A 54 -8.42 -1.20 18.71
CA CYS A 54 -9.88 -1.21 18.82
C CYS A 54 -10.53 -1.71 17.53
N THR A 55 -11.78 -2.18 17.63
CA THR A 55 -12.56 -2.72 16.50
C THR A 55 -12.63 -1.75 15.31
N TYR A 56 -12.78 -0.45 15.59
CA TYR A 56 -12.80 0.58 14.55
C TYR A 56 -11.50 0.62 13.74
N GLU A 57 -10.34 0.55 14.38
CA GLU A 57 -9.04 0.51 13.70
C GLU A 57 -8.93 -0.72 12.80
N SER A 58 -9.23 -1.90 13.34
CA SER A 58 -9.17 -3.17 12.58
C SER A 58 -10.14 -3.19 11.39
N GLU A 59 -11.36 -2.69 11.55
CA GLU A 59 -12.34 -2.61 10.47
C GLU A 59 -11.88 -1.63 9.38
N LEU A 60 -11.36 -0.47 9.77
CA LEU A 60 -10.83 0.52 8.83
C LEU A 60 -9.58 0.00 8.11
N ALA A 61 -8.71 -0.75 8.79
CA ALA A 61 -7.54 -1.39 8.19
C ALA A 61 -7.93 -2.37 7.08
N GLN A 62 -8.97 -3.18 7.29
CA GLN A 62 -9.47 -4.09 6.26
C GLN A 62 -10.06 -3.31 5.08
N GLN A 63 -10.84 -2.26 5.34
CA GLN A 63 -11.37 -1.40 4.28
C GLN A 63 -10.24 -0.76 3.46
N ALA A 64 -9.22 -0.21 4.11
CA ALA A 64 -8.06 0.39 3.46
C ALA A 64 -7.31 -0.62 2.56
N LYS A 65 -7.08 -1.84 3.08
CA LYS A 65 -6.44 -2.92 2.33
C LYS A 65 -7.24 -3.35 1.10
N HIS A 66 -8.54 -3.59 1.27
CA HIS A 66 -9.41 -3.97 0.15
C HIS A 66 -9.46 -2.87 -0.90
N ARG A 67 -9.57 -1.62 -0.45
CA ARG A 67 -9.61 -0.48 -1.34
C ARG A 67 -8.31 -0.28 -2.12
N LEU A 68 -7.15 -0.44 -1.47
CA LEU A 68 -5.85 -0.40 -2.13
C LEU A 68 -5.76 -1.45 -3.25
N ALA A 69 -6.21 -2.68 -2.97
CA ALA A 69 -6.27 -3.74 -3.98
C ALA A 69 -7.20 -3.36 -5.15
N GLU A 70 -8.42 -2.87 -4.88
CA GLU A 70 -9.38 -2.44 -5.91
C GLU A 70 -8.87 -1.29 -6.79
N ILE A 71 -8.14 -0.34 -6.20
CA ILE A 71 -7.57 0.78 -6.96
C ILE A 71 -6.49 0.25 -7.90
N MET A 72 -5.64 -0.67 -7.46
CA MET A 72 -4.49 -1.13 -8.24
C MET A 72 -4.83 -2.24 -9.25
N GLU A 73 -5.80 -3.11 -8.97
CA GLU A 73 -6.12 -4.30 -9.78
C GLU A 73 -6.37 -3.99 -11.26
N GLY A 74 -5.61 -4.64 -12.12
CA GLY A 74 -5.69 -4.53 -13.58
C GLY A 74 -5.18 -3.20 -14.16
N ARG A 75 -4.63 -2.29 -13.35
CA ARG A 75 -4.30 -0.92 -13.77
C ARG A 75 -2.81 -0.69 -13.96
N ARG A 76 -2.48 0.45 -14.57
CA ARG A 76 -1.11 0.94 -14.70
C ARG A 76 -0.61 1.42 -13.34
N VAL A 77 0.50 0.87 -12.87
CA VAL A 77 1.12 1.21 -11.59
C VAL A 77 2.55 1.70 -11.80
N GLU A 78 2.88 2.83 -11.20
CA GLU A 78 4.22 3.42 -11.20
C GLU A 78 4.71 3.59 -9.75
N LEU A 79 5.97 3.20 -9.49
CA LEU A 79 6.57 3.31 -8.16
C LEU A 79 7.77 4.27 -8.17
N PHE A 80 7.62 5.37 -7.43
CA PHE A 80 8.66 6.37 -7.23
C PHE A 80 9.34 6.13 -5.88
N ARG A 81 10.43 5.36 -5.91
CA ARG A 81 11.18 4.94 -4.71
C ARG A 81 11.99 6.10 -4.14
N GLN A 82 11.94 6.27 -2.82
CA GLN A 82 12.60 7.37 -2.09
C GLN A 82 13.65 6.89 -1.08
N GLY A 83 13.85 5.58 -0.95
CA GLY A 83 14.84 4.99 -0.05
C GLY A 83 14.25 3.80 0.71
N ASN A 84 14.83 3.49 1.86
CA ASN A 84 14.40 2.39 2.71
C ASN A 84 14.15 2.88 4.14
N ASP A 85 13.16 2.27 4.81
CA ASP A 85 12.98 2.47 6.24
C ASP A 85 13.96 1.61 7.06
N ARG A 86 13.95 1.81 8.39
CA ARG A 86 14.84 1.07 9.32
C ARG A 86 14.62 -0.46 9.32
N TYR A 87 13.53 -0.93 8.76
CA TYR A 87 13.18 -2.35 8.66
C TYR A 87 13.52 -2.93 7.28
N GLY A 88 14.10 -2.12 6.38
CA GLY A 88 14.49 -2.53 5.04
C GLY A 88 13.34 -2.51 4.03
N ARG A 89 12.16 -1.98 4.38
CA ARG A 89 11.08 -1.78 3.39
C ARG A 89 11.44 -0.61 2.50
N THR A 90 11.22 -0.74 1.20
CA THR A 90 11.31 0.39 0.28
C THR A 90 10.19 1.37 0.59
N LEU A 91 10.53 2.65 0.73
CA LEU A 91 9.57 3.74 0.78
C LEU A 91 9.32 4.23 -0.64
N ALA A 92 8.06 4.26 -1.07
CA ALA A 92 7.72 4.74 -2.42
C ALA A 92 6.40 5.50 -2.45
N VAL A 93 6.31 6.50 -3.32
CA VAL A 93 5.01 6.99 -3.79
C VAL A 93 4.54 6.03 -4.88
N ILE A 94 3.28 5.59 -4.78
CA ILE A 94 2.64 4.71 -5.75
C ILE A 94 1.60 5.51 -6.51
N GLN A 95 1.74 5.55 -7.83
CA GLN A 95 0.74 6.14 -8.71
C GLN A 95 -0.01 5.04 -9.46
N VAL A 96 -1.32 5.21 -9.57
CA VAL A 96 -2.21 4.37 -10.38
C VAL A 96 -2.87 5.24 -11.43
N ASP A 97 -2.68 4.91 -12.69
CA ASP A 97 -3.14 5.71 -13.84
C ASP A 97 -2.77 7.21 -13.73
N GLY A 98 -1.58 7.50 -13.18
CA GLY A 98 -1.06 8.85 -12.98
C GLY A 98 -1.55 9.59 -11.72
N ALA A 99 -2.38 8.97 -10.89
CA ALA A 99 -2.85 9.54 -9.63
C ALA A 99 -2.20 8.88 -8.41
N ASP A 100 -1.83 9.66 -7.39
CA ASP A 100 -1.28 9.15 -6.13
C ASP A 100 -2.33 8.33 -5.36
N VAL A 101 -2.04 7.06 -5.13
CA VAL A 101 -2.97 6.14 -4.43
C VAL A 101 -3.06 6.46 -2.94
N GLY A 102 -1.99 6.95 -2.33
CA GLY A 102 -1.96 7.35 -0.93
C GLY A 102 -2.90 8.54 -0.69
N ASP A 103 -2.79 9.58 -1.53
CA ASP A 103 -3.67 10.75 -1.45
C ASP A 103 -5.14 10.37 -1.71
N GLN A 104 -5.39 9.37 -2.57
CA GLN A 104 -6.73 8.83 -2.74
C GLN A 104 -7.25 8.17 -1.47
N LEU A 105 -6.47 7.29 -0.83
CA LEU A 105 -6.86 6.63 0.42
C LEU A 105 -7.11 7.64 1.55
N VAL A 106 -6.31 8.70 1.63
CA VAL A 106 -6.53 9.80 2.60
C VAL A 106 -7.84 10.53 2.33
N ARG A 107 -8.12 10.89 1.07
CA ARG A 107 -9.39 11.55 0.70
C ARG A 107 -10.62 10.69 0.97
N GLU A 108 -10.48 9.37 0.85
CA GLU A 108 -11.53 8.40 1.16
C GLU A 108 -11.65 8.09 2.67
N GLY A 109 -10.79 8.68 3.51
CA GLY A 109 -10.82 8.50 4.97
C GLY A 109 -10.26 7.16 5.46
N LEU A 110 -9.50 6.47 4.60
CA LEU A 110 -8.95 5.12 4.85
C LEU A 110 -7.50 5.14 5.33
N ALA A 111 -6.84 6.29 5.22
CA ALA A 111 -5.48 6.53 5.68
C ALA A 111 -5.33 7.97 6.17
N ARG A 112 -4.22 8.26 6.86
CA ARG A 112 -3.80 9.63 7.20
C ARG A 112 -2.55 10.01 6.44
N THR A 113 -2.36 11.30 6.16
CA THR A 113 -1.08 11.80 5.66
C THR A 113 0.00 11.54 6.70
N TRP A 114 1.14 11.00 6.27
CA TRP A 114 2.27 10.71 7.15
C TRP A 114 2.85 12.01 7.73
N SER A 115 2.78 12.16 9.06
CA SER A 115 3.25 13.35 9.79
C SER A 115 4.62 13.15 10.48
N GLY A 116 5.32 12.06 10.17
CA GLY A 116 6.60 11.68 10.80
C GLY A 116 6.45 10.76 12.01
N ARG A 117 5.22 10.53 12.48
CA ARG A 117 4.90 9.55 13.52
C ARG A 117 3.53 8.92 13.26
N ARG A 118 3.35 7.71 13.78
CA ARG A 118 2.04 7.05 13.80
C ARG A 118 1.13 7.73 14.81
N GLU A 119 -0.13 7.90 14.45
CA GLU A 119 -1.16 8.46 15.32
C GLU A 119 -2.18 7.38 15.70
N ALA A 120 -2.86 7.57 16.82
CA ALA A 120 -3.87 6.63 17.28
C ALA A 120 -5.15 6.73 16.43
N TRP A 121 -5.73 5.57 16.12
CA TRP A 121 -7.01 5.41 15.41
C TRP A 121 -8.20 5.26 16.37
N CYS A 122 -7.88 4.98 17.63
CA CYS A 122 -8.73 5.09 18.80
C CYS A 122 -8.29 6.36 19.56
#